data_AF-A0A2X0WJA3-F1
#
_entry.id   AF-A0A2X0WJA3-F1
#
_cell.length_a   1.000
_cell.length_b   1.000
_cell.length_c   1.000
_cell.angle_alpha   90.00
_cell.angle_beta   90.00
_cell.angle_gamma   90.00
#
_symmetry.space_group_name_H-M   'P 1'
#
loop_
_entity.id
_entity.type
_entity.pdbx_description
1 polymer ?
#
loop_
_entity_poly.entity_id
_entity_poly.type
_entity_poly.pdbx_seq_one_letter_code
_entity_poly.pdbx_strand_id
1 'polypeptide(L)'
;MERLKPECPPDAHKVIRPPENKLHALLAIYIKDDSEIKTYGLDDFCQVLSLMGQKPLIYCNDAIKEQICSKAAAFEIEPTFLVVHNDGMASIVDMNGATSHTYTFEHMATDYKLFDGFLDKLSDKCIISVDMLSMLILRSISTVFPWDRLLAGDFIRQYIKAYGDLNEDNIKTLLEIRYGRYEALDAKEKDPVAYQFLKIERKLFLQYPTDD
;
A
#
# COMPACT_ATOMS: atom_id res chain seq x y z
N MET A 1 -1.69 4.76 -44.73
CA MET A 1 -1.13 5.37 -43.49
C MET A 1 -1.66 4.53 -42.34
N GLU A 2 -0.92 3.51 -41.93
CA GLU A 2 -1.32 2.59 -40.86
C GLU A 2 -1.21 3.29 -39.50
N ARG A 3 -2.27 3.19 -38.69
CA ARG A 3 -2.26 3.60 -37.29
C ARG A 3 -1.42 2.61 -36.49
N LEU A 4 -0.49 3.10 -35.67
CA LEU A 4 0.24 2.29 -34.70
C LEU A 4 -0.78 1.55 -33.82
N LYS A 5 -0.87 0.23 -33.99
CA LYS A 5 -1.57 -0.64 -33.06
C LYS A 5 -0.60 -1.03 -31.94
N PRO A 6 -0.95 -0.83 -30.66
CA PRO A 6 -0.14 -1.29 -29.54
C PRO A 6 -0.38 -2.80 -29.37
N GLU A 7 0.10 -3.59 -30.31
CA GLU A 7 0.19 -5.04 -30.12
C GLU A 7 1.51 -5.32 -29.39
N CYS A 8 1.38 -5.87 -28.17
CA CYS A 8 2.49 -6.30 -27.34
C CYS A 8 3.39 -7.27 -28.15
N PRO A 9 4.73 -7.16 -28.11
CA PRO A 9 5.60 -8.09 -28.82
C PRO A 9 5.27 -9.54 -28.42
N PRO A 10 5.18 -10.48 -29.37
CA PRO A 10 4.59 -11.81 -29.16
C PRO A 10 5.36 -12.75 -28.20
N ASP A 11 6.39 -12.27 -27.50
CA ASP A 11 7.25 -13.08 -26.61
C ASP A 11 7.60 -12.43 -25.26
N ALA A 12 7.01 -11.29 -24.87
CA ALA A 12 7.26 -10.70 -23.55
C ALA A 12 6.68 -11.51 -22.39
N HIS A 13 5.73 -12.41 -22.67
CA HIS A 13 5.01 -13.22 -21.67
C HIS A 13 5.60 -14.63 -21.43
N LYS A 14 6.72 -15.01 -22.07
CA LYS A 14 7.19 -16.42 -22.13
C LYS A 14 8.34 -16.83 -21.21
N VAL A 15 8.76 -16.00 -20.27
CA VAL A 15 9.64 -16.46 -19.18
C VAL A 15 9.15 -15.89 -17.85
N ILE A 16 7.97 -16.34 -17.40
CA ILE A 16 7.63 -16.23 -15.98
C ILE A 16 8.56 -17.22 -15.27
N ARG A 17 9.72 -16.73 -14.83
CA ARG A 17 10.59 -17.49 -13.91
C ARG A 17 9.74 -17.85 -12.69
N PRO A 18 9.85 -19.07 -12.14
CA PRO A 18 9.16 -19.37 -10.88
C PRO A 18 9.62 -18.38 -9.80
N PRO A 19 8.77 -18.02 -8.84
CA PRO A 19 9.18 -17.13 -7.76
C PRO A 19 10.35 -17.76 -7.00
N GLU A 20 11.44 -17.00 -6.87
CA GLU A 20 12.68 -17.42 -6.20
C GLU A 20 12.65 -17.06 -4.70
N ASN A 21 11.83 -16.08 -4.31
CA ASN A 21 11.71 -15.60 -2.94
C ASN A 21 10.31 -15.89 -2.37
N LYS A 22 10.25 -16.25 -1.08
CA LYS A 22 8.99 -16.47 -0.38
C LYS A 22 8.45 -15.16 0.18
N LEU A 23 7.18 -14.88 -0.09
CA LEU A 23 6.42 -13.81 0.56
C LEU A 23 5.51 -14.43 1.62
N HIS A 24 5.77 -14.11 2.88
CA HIS A 24 5.00 -14.60 4.04
C HIS A 24 4.45 -13.46 4.90
N ALA A 25 5.04 -12.27 4.79
CA ALA A 25 4.56 -11.10 5.51
C ALA A 25 3.18 -10.65 5.01
N LEU A 26 2.37 -10.15 5.93
CA LEU A 26 1.12 -9.47 5.63
C LEU A 26 1.31 -7.96 5.82
N LEU A 27 0.68 -7.15 4.98
CA LEU A 27 0.72 -5.69 5.10
C LEU A 27 -0.55 -5.21 5.81
N ALA A 28 -0.39 -4.43 6.88
CA ALA A 28 -1.47 -3.81 7.61
C ALA A 28 -1.44 -2.28 7.41
N ILE A 29 -2.55 -1.70 6.98
CA ILE A 29 -2.68 -0.26 6.78
C ILE A 29 -2.86 0.40 8.15
N TYR A 30 -1.89 1.21 8.57
CA TYR A 30 -1.94 1.94 9.83
C TYR A 30 -2.70 3.26 9.64
N ILE A 31 -3.77 3.42 10.41
CA ILE A 31 -4.56 4.64 10.47
C ILE A 31 -4.40 5.21 11.87
N LYS A 32 -3.58 6.26 11.98
CA LYS A 32 -3.20 6.87 13.25
C LYS A 32 -4.38 7.53 13.96
N ASP A 33 -5.15 8.32 13.22
CA ASP A 33 -6.27 9.10 13.72
C ASP A 33 -7.31 9.32 12.60
N ASP A 34 -8.38 10.04 12.93
CA ASP A 34 -9.52 10.27 12.04
C ASP A 34 -9.38 11.54 11.17
N SER A 35 -8.19 12.14 11.09
CA SER A 35 -7.97 13.39 10.35
C SER A 35 -8.27 13.28 8.85
N GLU A 36 -7.84 12.20 8.21
CA GLU A 36 -8.12 11.95 6.78
C GLU A 36 -9.62 11.74 6.55
N ILE A 37 -10.31 11.01 7.42
CA ILE A 37 -11.77 10.81 7.37
C ILE A 37 -12.50 12.15 7.52
N LYS A 38 -12.08 13.00 8.46
CA LYS A 38 -12.67 14.34 8.68
C LYS A 38 -12.45 15.29 7.50
N THR A 39 -11.30 15.16 6.83
CA THR A 39 -10.90 16.07 5.75
C THR A 39 -11.54 15.67 4.42
N TYR A 40 -11.51 14.38 4.08
CA TYR A 40 -11.89 13.90 2.75
C TYR A 40 -13.26 13.22 2.73
N GLY A 41 -13.75 12.76 3.88
CA GLY A 41 -15.00 12.02 4.03
C GLY A 41 -14.77 10.51 4.09
N LEU A 42 -15.65 9.82 4.83
CA LEU A 42 -15.58 8.37 5.04
C LEU A 42 -15.74 7.56 3.74
N ASP A 43 -16.54 8.05 2.80
CA ASP A 43 -16.80 7.35 1.54
C ASP A 43 -15.52 7.28 0.68
N ASP A 44 -14.83 8.40 0.47
CA ASP A 44 -13.56 8.41 -0.24
C ASP A 44 -12.46 7.66 0.53
N PHE A 45 -12.53 7.69 1.87
CA PHE A 45 -11.65 6.89 2.72
C PHE A 45 -11.77 5.39 2.46
N CYS A 46 -13.00 4.84 2.48
CA CYS A 46 -13.25 3.44 2.19
C CYS A 46 -12.95 3.08 0.72
N GLN A 47 -13.19 4.01 -0.22
CA GLN A 47 -12.81 3.83 -1.62
C GLN A 47 -11.30 3.69 -1.81
N VAL A 48 -10.49 4.41 -1.04
CA VAL A 48 -9.03 4.27 -1.07
C VAL A 48 -8.61 2.94 -0.43
N LEU A 49 -9.22 2.54 0.69
CA LEU A 49 -8.93 1.24 1.31
C LEU A 49 -9.20 0.05 0.39
N SER A 50 -10.25 0.11 -0.45
CA SER A 50 -10.56 -0.96 -1.39
C SER A 50 -9.48 -1.16 -2.47
N LEU A 51 -8.64 -0.15 -2.72
CA LEU A 51 -7.48 -0.27 -3.61
C LEU A 51 -6.41 -1.23 -3.08
N MET A 52 -6.47 -1.62 -1.79
CA MET A 52 -5.58 -2.65 -1.21
C MET A 52 -6.10 -4.08 -1.43
N GLY A 53 -7.30 -4.22 -2.01
CA GLY A 53 -7.96 -5.49 -2.30
C GLY A 53 -9.25 -5.67 -1.50
N GLN A 54 -9.94 -6.79 -1.73
CA GLN A 54 -11.23 -7.08 -1.09
C GLN A 54 -11.13 -7.24 0.44
N LYS A 55 -9.99 -7.67 0.96
CA LYS A 55 -9.76 -7.97 2.39
C LYS A 55 -8.61 -7.14 2.96
N PRO A 56 -8.74 -5.82 3.05
CA PRO A 56 -7.68 -4.99 3.61
C PRO A 56 -7.48 -5.34 5.09
N LEU A 57 -6.23 -5.50 5.50
CA LEU A 57 -5.84 -5.61 6.92
C LEU A 57 -5.54 -4.21 7.45
N ILE A 58 -6.18 -3.84 8.55
CA ILE A 58 -6.20 -2.46 9.05
C ILE A 58 -5.75 -2.43 10.51
N TYR A 59 -4.82 -1.54 10.84
CA TYR A 59 -4.41 -1.24 12.20
C TYR A 59 -4.90 0.16 12.58
N CYS A 60 -5.94 0.24 13.41
CA CYS A 60 -6.58 1.49 13.80
C CYS A 60 -7.21 1.38 15.20
N ASN A 61 -7.75 2.50 15.71
CA ASN A 61 -8.52 2.51 16.95
C ASN A 61 -9.98 2.05 16.72
N ASP A 62 -10.70 1.75 17.81
CA ASP A 62 -12.08 1.24 17.74
C ASP A 62 -13.06 2.21 17.06
N ALA A 63 -12.91 3.52 17.27
CA ALA A 63 -13.78 4.52 16.66
C ALA A 63 -13.66 4.56 15.13
N ILE A 64 -12.45 4.37 14.60
CA ILE A 64 -12.21 4.28 13.14
C ILE A 64 -12.72 2.94 12.62
N LYS A 65 -12.46 1.85 13.36
CA LYS A 65 -12.98 0.51 13.03
C LYS A 65 -14.50 0.51 12.85
N GLU A 66 -15.25 1.11 13.78
CA GLU A 66 -16.71 1.23 13.69
C GLU A 66 -17.15 2.00 12.44
N GLN A 67 -16.49 3.11 12.12
CA GLN A 67 -16.77 3.89 10.92
C GLN A 67 -16.55 3.08 9.64
N ILE A 68 -15.41 2.40 9.51
CA ILE A 68 -15.10 1.56 8.34
C ILE A 68 -16.12 0.42 8.21
N CYS A 69 -16.43 -0.28 9.30
CA CYS A 69 -17.43 -1.35 9.31
C CYS A 69 -18.81 -0.88 8.82
N SER A 70 -19.21 0.36 9.16
CA SER A 70 -20.50 0.92 8.73
C SER A 70 -20.63 1.12 7.21
N LYS A 71 -19.50 1.17 6.49
CA LYS A 71 -19.44 1.41 5.03
C LYS A 71 -18.87 0.24 4.23
N ALA A 72 -18.31 -0.77 4.91
CA ALA A 72 -17.62 -1.89 4.27
C ALA A 72 -18.43 -2.55 3.14
N ALA A 73 -19.72 -2.81 3.38
CA ALA A 73 -20.60 -3.42 2.37
C ALA A 73 -20.84 -2.52 1.13
N ALA A 74 -20.86 -1.20 1.30
CA ALA A 74 -21.08 -0.26 0.18
C ALA A 74 -19.88 -0.15 -0.76
N PHE A 75 -18.68 -0.48 -0.26
CA PHE A 75 -17.43 -0.48 -1.02
C PHE A 75 -16.91 -1.88 -1.33
N GLU A 76 -17.75 -2.90 -1.09
CA GLU A 76 -17.45 -4.32 -1.37
C GLU A 76 -16.16 -4.82 -0.71
N ILE A 77 -15.83 -4.30 0.47
CA ILE A 77 -14.67 -4.73 1.27
C ILE A 77 -15.11 -5.57 2.48
N GLU A 78 -14.27 -6.54 2.83
CA GLU A 78 -14.33 -7.35 4.05
C GLU A 78 -13.09 -7.03 4.92
N PRO A 79 -13.04 -5.84 5.56
CA PRO A 79 -11.89 -5.42 6.34
C PRO A 79 -11.63 -6.36 7.52
N THR A 80 -10.35 -6.60 7.78
CA THR A 80 -9.89 -7.28 8.99
C THR A 80 -9.03 -6.32 9.80
N PHE A 81 -8.99 -6.53 11.11
CA PHE A 81 -8.42 -5.57 12.05
C PHE A 81 -7.28 -6.20 12.84
N LEU A 82 -6.18 -5.47 12.94
CA LEU A 82 -5.03 -5.87 13.71
C LEU A 82 -5.22 -5.52 15.18
N VAL A 83 -5.03 -6.49 16.07
CA VAL A 83 -4.93 -6.28 17.51
C VAL A 83 -3.51 -6.60 17.95
N VAL A 84 -2.78 -5.58 18.39
CA VAL A 84 -1.40 -5.71 18.88
C VAL A 84 -1.43 -6.00 20.37
N HIS A 85 -0.70 -7.03 20.79
CA HIS A 85 -0.58 -7.47 22.17
C HIS A 85 0.66 -6.86 22.84
N ASN A 86 0.71 -6.92 24.18
CA ASN A 86 1.79 -6.31 24.96
C ASN A 86 3.18 -6.96 24.76
N ASP A 87 3.23 -8.13 24.14
CA ASP A 87 4.45 -8.92 23.89
C ASP A 87 5.06 -8.67 22.50
N GLY A 88 4.53 -7.72 21.73
CA GLY A 88 4.97 -7.43 20.36
C GLY A 88 4.42 -8.40 19.31
N MET A 89 3.51 -9.29 19.70
CA MET A 89 2.74 -10.11 18.79
C MET A 89 1.44 -9.40 18.39
N ALA A 90 0.81 -9.84 17.30
CA ALA A 90 -0.49 -9.35 16.89
C ALA A 90 -1.37 -10.47 16.33
N SER A 91 -2.68 -10.33 16.54
CA SER A 91 -3.71 -11.20 15.96
C SER A 91 -4.56 -10.41 14.97
N ILE A 92 -5.13 -11.11 14.00
CA ILE A 92 -6.07 -10.54 13.05
C ILE A 92 -7.49 -10.90 13.49
N VAL A 93 -8.36 -9.91 13.58
CA VAL A 93 -9.76 -10.05 13.98
C VAL A 93 -10.64 -9.64 12.80
N ASP A 94 -11.52 -10.55 12.36
CA ASP A 94 -12.48 -10.22 11.31
C ASP A 94 -13.68 -9.39 11.83
N MET A 95 -14.58 -9.01 10.93
CA MET A 95 -15.78 -8.25 11.29
C MET A 95 -16.74 -9.00 12.23
N ASN A 96 -16.66 -10.33 12.28
CA ASN A 96 -17.49 -11.18 13.13
C ASN A 96 -16.84 -11.46 14.49
N GLY A 97 -15.63 -10.94 14.73
CA GLY A 97 -14.85 -11.16 15.95
C GLY A 97 -14.05 -12.47 15.95
N ALA A 98 -14.00 -13.21 14.84
CA ALA A 98 -13.14 -14.39 14.75
C ALA A 98 -11.66 -13.93 14.74
N THR A 99 -10.85 -14.59 15.57
CA THR A 99 -9.45 -14.23 15.78
C THR A 99 -8.54 -15.28 15.15
N SER A 100 -7.52 -14.82 14.42
CA SER A 100 -6.51 -15.68 13.79
C SER A 100 -5.42 -16.11 14.77
N HIS A 101 -4.42 -16.84 14.25
CA HIS A 101 -3.18 -17.11 14.98
C HIS A 101 -2.38 -15.81 15.18
N THR A 102 -1.45 -15.82 16.14
CA THR A 102 -0.58 -14.67 16.38
C THR A 102 0.60 -14.61 15.42
N TYR A 103 0.96 -13.40 15.03
CA TYR A 103 2.10 -13.06 14.17
C TYR A 103 3.03 -12.12 14.92
N THR A 104 4.31 -12.10 14.55
CA THR A 104 5.20 -11.01 14.96
C THR A 104 4.73 -9.71 14.28
N PHE A 105 4.80 -8.59 14.98
CA PHE A 105 4.36 -7.29 14.45
C PHE A 105 5.51 -6.30 14.31
N GLU A 106 5.66 -5.74 13.11
CA GLU A 106 6.69 -4.78 12.74
C GLU A 106 6.01 -3.43 12.41
N HIS A 107 6.04 -2.51 13.38
CA HIS A 107 5.36 -1.22 13.25
C HIS A 107 6.18 -0.19 12.44
N MET A 108 6.35 -0.44 11.13
CA MET A 108 7.21 0.37 10.26
C MET A 108 6.60 1.72 9.81
N ALA A 109 5.27 1.86 9.83
CA ALA A 109 4.56 3.07 9.41
C ALA A 109 4.90 4.34 10.22
N THR A 110 5.65 4.25 11.32
CA THR A 110 6.02 5.40 12.15
C THR A 110 7.16 6.23 11.59
N ASP A 111 8.02 5.65 10.76
CA ASP A 111 9.14 6.34 10.13
C ASP A 111 9.47 5.64 8.80
N TYR A 112 9.39 6.39 7.69
CA TYR A 112 9.65 5.86 6.36
C TYR A 112 11.04 5.23 6.21
N LYS A 113 12.02 5.61 7.05
CA LYS A 113 13.37 5.01 7.05
C LYS A 113 13.37 3.56 7.52
N LEU A 114 12.38 3.13 8.30
CA LEU A 114 12.24 1.73 8.74
C LEU A 114 12.00 0.79 7.56
N PHE A 115 11.50 1.31 6.43
CA PHE A 115 11.32 0.51 5.21
C PHE A 115 12.63 0.14 4.51
N ASP A 116 13.80 0.60 4.97
CA ASP A 116 15.10 0.10 4.47
C ASP A 116 15.23 -1.42 4.72
N GLY A 117 14.70 -1.91 5.83
CA GLY A 117 14.63 -3.34 6.16
C GLY A 117 13.40 -4.08 5.62
N PHE A 118 12.56 -3.43 4.79
CA PHE A 118 11.26 -3.98 4.37
C PHE A 118 11.39 -5.35 3.68
N LEU A 119 12.31 -5.48 2.72
CA LEU A 119 12.49 -6.72 1.95
C LEU A 119 13.03 -7.89 2.77
N ASP A 120 13.72 -7.61 3.87
CA ASP A 120 14.18 -8.66 4.78
C ASP A 120 13.00 -9.27 5.54
N LYS A 121 12.01 -8.44 5.90
CA LYS A 121 10.81 -8.86 6.60
C LYS A 121 9.79 -9.57 5.72
N LEU A 122 9.81 -9.35 4.41
CA LEU A 122 8.83 -9.96 3.49
C LEU A 122 8.81 -11.49 3.51
N SER A 123 9.95 -12.13 3.81
CA SER A 123 10.04 -13.59 3.93
C SER A 123 9.70 -14.14 5.32
N ASP A 124 9.55 -13.27 6.31
CA ASP A 124 9.18 -13.67 7.67
C ASP A 124 7.66 -13.84 7.79
N LYS A 125 7.23 -14.72 8.69
CA LYS A 125 5.81 -14.83 9.08
C LYS A 125 5.46 -13.71 10.07
N CYS A 126 5.31 -12.50 9.53
CA CYS A 126 5.05 -11.29 10.31
C CYS A 126 3.93 -10.44 9.70
N ILE A 127 3.49 -9.44 10.44
CA ILE A 127 2.63 -8.36 9.96
C ILE A 127 3.44 -7.07 9.97
N ILE A 128 3.50 -6.36 8.86
CA ILE A 128 4.23 -5.10 8.70
C ILE A 128 3.21 -3.97 8.56
N SER A 129 3.31 -2.93 9.38
CA SER A 129 2.46 -1.76 9.21
C SER A 129 2.96 -0.82 8.11
N VAL A 130 2.04 -0.27 7.32
CA VAL A 130 2.29 0.72 6.27
C VAL A 130 1.30 1.87 6.40
N ASP A 131 1.70 3.10 6.15
CA ASP A 131 0.79 4.26 6.18
C ASP A 131 -0.03 4.36 4.88
N MET A 132 -1.10 5.18 4.92
CA MET A 132 -2.02 5.38 3.79
C MET A 132 -1.32 5.90 2.52
N LEU A 133 -0.31 6.75 2.67
CA LEU A 133 0.43 7.32 1.54
C LEU A 133 1.30 6.26 0.87
N SER A 134 1.91 5.38 1.65
CA SER A 134 2.89 4.40 1.18
C SER A 134 2.28 3.06 0.77
N MET A 135 1.03 2.77 1.15
CA MET A 135 0.43 1.43 1.04
C MET A 135 0.48 0.84 -0.37
N LEU A 136 0.22 1.64 -1.41
CA LEU A 136 0.17 1.14 -2.79
C LEU A 136 1.57 0.84 -3.32
N ILE A 137 2.53 1.73 -3.08
CA ILE A 137 3.93 1.52 -3.45
C ILE A 137 4.48 0.27 -2.78
N LEU A 138 4.30 0.13 -1.46
CA LEU A 138 4.84 -1.00 -0.70
C LEU A 138 4.15 -2.32 -1.03
N ARG A 139 2.83 -2.28 -1.30
CA ARG A 139 2.09 -3.43 -1.86
C ARG A 139 2.68 -3.85 -3.20
N SER A 140 2.90 -2.93 -4.13
CA SER A 140 3.46 -3.31 -5.44
C SER A 140 4.90 -3.80 -5.32
N ILE A 141 5.72 -3.23 -4.44
CA ILE A 141 7.08 -3.75 -4.20
C ILE A 141 7.03 -5.19 -3.67
N SER A 142 6.09 -5.50 -2.78
CA SER A 142 5.94 -6.86 -2.25
C SER A 142 5.48 -7.87 -3.31
N THR A 143 4.78 -7.43 -4.38
CA THR A 143 4.46 -8.30 -5.52
C THR A 143 5.62 -8.52 -6.47
N VAL A 144 6.57 -7.57 -6.59
CA VAL A 144 7.82 -7.75 -7.36
C VAL A 144 8.79 -8.71 -6.66
N PHE A 145 8.87 -8.61 -5.32
CA PHE A 145 9.87 -9.29 -4.51
C PHE A 145 10.00 -10.82 -4.75
N PRO A 146 8.91 -11.61 -4.84
CA PRO A 146 8.99 -13.04 -5.15
C PRO A 146 9.79 -13.35 -6.43
N TRP A 147 9.71 -12.48 -7.42
CA TRP A 147 10.26 -12.69 -8.76
C TRP A 147 11.64 -12.06 -8.92
N ASP A 148 11.85 -10.87 -8.36
CA ASP A 148 13.11 -10.14 -8.49
C ASP A 148 13.37 -9.27 -7.25
N ARG A 149 14.11 -9.84 -6.30
CA ARG A 149 14.52 -9.16 -5.07
C ARG A 149 15.45 -7.97 -5.35
N LEU A 150 16.28 -8.02 -6.41
CA LEU A 150 17.18 -6.92 -6.74
C LEU A 150 16.40 -5.71 -7.24
N LEU A 151 15.45 -5.94 -8.15
CA LEU A 151 14.55 -4.91 -8.66
C LEU A 151 13.65 -4.34 -7.55
N ALA A 152 13.09 -5.20 -6.69
CA ALA A 152 12.35 -4.74 -5.51
C ALA A 152 13.23 -3.86 -4.60
N GLY A 153 14.52 -4.19 -4.46
CA GLY A 153 15.51 -3.39 -3.73
C GLY A 153 15.76 -2.02 -4.34
N ASP A 154 15.83 -1.94 -5.67
CA ASP A 154 15.93 -0.67 -6.37
C ASP A 154 14.68 0.20 -6.17
N PHE A 155 13.50 -0.40 -6.13
CA PHE A 155 12.26 0.32 -5.88
C PHE A 155 12.16 0.84 -4.44
N ILE A 156 12.57 0.04 -3.44
CA ILE A 156 12.63 0.50 -2.05
C ILE A 156 13.58 1.69 -1.90
N ARG A 157 14.78 1.63 -2.50
CA ARG A 157 15.74 2.75 -2.48
C ARG A 157 15.16 4.02 -3.12
N GLN A 158 14.48 3.88 -4.27
CA GLN A 158 13.81 5.00 -4.94
C GLN A 158 12.71 5.58 -4.05
N TYR A 159 11.88 4.74 -3.44
CA TYR A 159 10.80 5.14 -2.53
C TYR A 159 11.33 5.89 -1.31
N ILE A 160 12.30 5.34 -0.58
CA ILE A 160 12.87 5.98 0.63
C ILE A 160 13.47 7.34 0.27
N LYS A 161 14.19 7.43 -0.84
CA LYS A 161 14.74 8.70 -1.32
C LYS A 161 13.63 9.71 -1.62
N ALA A 162 12.63 9.32 -2.42
CA ALA A 162 11.55 10.22 -2.80
C ALA A 162 10.72 10.66 -1.60
N TYR A 163 10.45 9.77 -0.64
CA TYR A 163 9.76 10.12 0.61
C TYR A 163 10.58 11.13 1.42
N GLY A 164 11.90 10.93 1.53
CA GLY A 164 12.79 11.84 2.25
C GLY A 164 12.91 13.25 1.65
N ASP A 165 12.53 13.41 0.38
CA ASP A 165 12.48 14.71 -0.30
C ASP A 165 11.13 15.45 -0.09
N LEU A 166 10.11 14.79 0.47
CA LEU A 166 8.78 15.39 0.69
C LEU A 166 8.76 16.32 1.89
N ASN A 167 8.04 17.44 1.74
CA ASN A 167 7.60 18.29 2.84
C ASN A 167 6.09 18.15 3.09
N GLU A 168 5.57 18.89 4.07
CA GLU A 168 4.15 18.85 4.46
C GLU A 168 3.19 19.25 3.32
N ASP A 169 3.55 20.26 2.52
CA ASP A 169 2.74 20.68 1.37
C ASP A 169 2.69 19.57 0.31
N ASN A 170 3.82 18.91 0.05
CA ASN A 170 3.88 17.80 -0.90
C ASN A 170 3.03 16.62 -0.44
N ILE A 171 3.11 16.27 0.85
CA ILE A 171 2.30 15.21 1.44
C ILE A 171 0.81 15.56 1.29
N LYS A 172 0.42 16.80 1.57
CA LYS A 172 -0.95 17.26 1.39
C LYS A 172 -1.42 17.11 -0.06
N THR A 173 -0.62 17.54 -1.03
CA THR A 173 -0.94 17.36 -2.46
C THR A 173 -1.08 15.88 -2.83
N LEU A 174 -0.21 15.01 -2.32
CA LEU A 174 -0.30 13.56 -2.54
C LEU A 174 -1.58 12.96 -1.96
N LEU A 175 -2.01 13.39 -0.77
CA LEU A 175 -3.27 12.97 -0.18
C LEU A 175 -4.47 13.50 -0.97
N GLU A 176 -4.47 14.77 -1.37
CA GLU A 176 -5.52 15.33 -2.23
C GLU A 176 -5.66 14.55 -3.55
N ILE A 177 -4.55 14.12 -4.14
CA ILE A 177 -4.55 13.27 -5.34
C ILE A 177 -5.13 11.88 -5.03
N ARG A 178 -4.69 11.26 -3.93
CA ARG A 178 -5.16 9.94 -3.49
C ARG A 178 -6.67 9.90 -3.28
N TYR A 179 -7.22 10.98 -2.75
CA TYR A 179 -8.66 11.14 -2.51
C TYR A 179 -9.42 11.79 -3.67
N GLY A 180 -8.82 11.89 -4.86
CA GLY A 180 -9.50 12.41 -6.06
C GLY A 180 -9.91 13.88 -5.97
N ARG A 181 -9.29 14.66 -5.08
CA ARG A 181 -9.52 16.11 -4.93
C ARG A 181 -8.61 16.94 -5.84
N TYR A 182 -7.57 16.32 -6.39
CA TYR A 182 -6.58 16.99 -7.22
C TYR A 182 -6.11 16.09 -8.37
N GLU A 183 -6.01 16.64 -9.57
CA GLU A 183 -5.59 15.91 -10.76
C GLU A 183 -4.09 15.60 -10.72
N ALA A 184 -3.73 14.32 -10.80
CA ALA A 184 -2.33 13.89 -10.65
C ALA A 184 -1.37 14.45 -11.72
N LEU A 185 -1.87 14.82 -12.90
CA LEU A 185 -1.04 15.42 -13.95
C LEU A 185 -0.70 16.89 -13.67
N ASP A 186 -1.57 17.61 -12.95
CA ASP A 186 -1.34 19.00 -12.56
C ASP A 186 -0.18 19.13 -11.57
N ALA A 187 0.10 18.07 -10.80
CA ALA A 187 1.24 18.04 -9.89
C ALA A 187 2.56 18.20 -10.64
N LYS A 188 2.67 17.78 -11.89
CA LYS A 188 3.92 17.90 -12.67
C LYS A 188 4.46 19.33 -12.72
N GLU A 189 3.57 20.32 -12.80
CA GLU A 189 3.92 21.74 -12.91
C GLU A 189 3.87 22.43 -11.55
N LYS A 190 2.86 22.12 -10.73
CA LYS A 190 2.58 22.83 -9.47
C LYS A 190 3.31 22.24 -8.27
N ASP A 191 3.61 20.94 -8.30
CA ASP A 191 4.37 20.24 -7.26
C ASP A 191 5.27 19.12 -7.85
N PRO A 192 6.44 19.49 -8.41
CA PRO A 192 7.33 18.54 -9.05
C PRO A 192 7.85 17.44 -8.12
N VAL A 193 7.92 17.69 -6.80
CA VAL A 193 8.42 16.73 -5.81
C VAL A 193 7.38 15.66 -5.55
N ALA A 194 6.12 16.06 -5.27
CA ALA A 194 5.00 15.12 -5.20
C ALA A 194 4.86 14.33 -6.51
N TYR A 195 5.04 14.98 -7.66
CA TYR A 195 5.00 14.27 -8.94
C TYR A 195 6.08 13.20 -9.08
N GLN A 196 7.31 13.40 -8.59
CA GLN A 196 8.32 12.33 -8.59
C GLN A 196 7.90 11.14 -7.74
N PHE A 197 7.29 11.39 -6.57
CA PHE A 197 6.75 10.32 -5.72
C PHE A 197 5.66 9.52 -6.46
N LEU A 198 4.70 10.19 -7.10
CA LEU A 198 3.64 9.54 -7.90
C LEU A 198 4.18 8.73 -9.08
N LYS A 199 5.31 9.14 -9.67
CA LYS A 199 5.93 8.36 -10.75
C LYS A 199 6.43 7.01 -10.26
N ILE A 200 6.89 6.90 -9.01
CA ILE A 200 7.30 5.62 -8.42
C ILE A 200 6.06 4.71 -8.28
N GLU A 201 4.98 5.24 -7.72
CA GLU A 201 3.71 4.53 -7.57
C GLU A 201 3.22 4.01 -8.94
N ARG A 202 3.12 4.88 -9.94
CA ARG A 202 2.66 4.50 -11.30
C ARG A 202 3.57 3.50 -12.01
N LYS A 203 4.90 3.60 -11.82
CA LYS A 203 5.87 2.70 -12.47
C LYS A 203 5.66 1.25 -12.01
N LEU A 204 5.24 1.07 -10.77
CA LEU A 204 5.04 -0.25 -10.16
C LEU A 204 3.72 -0.92 -10.61
N PHE A 205 2.66 -0.14 -10.86
CA PHE A 205 1.38 -0.66 -11.36
C PHE A 205 1.41 -1.19 -12.80
N LEU A 206 2.34 -0.74 -13.63
CA LEU A 206 2.40 -1.11 -15.05
C LEU A 206 3.21 -2.38 -15.33
N GLN A 207 3.91 -2.94 -14.34
CA GLN A 207 4.93 -3.97 -14.57
C GLN A 207 4.48 -5.40 -14.26
N TYR A 208 3.44 -5.59 -13.46
CA TYR A 208 3.00 -6.94 -13.07
C TYR A 208 1.47 -7.01 -13.10
N PRO A 209 0.87 -7.99 -13.80
CA PRO A 209 -0.56 -8.24 -13.68
C PRO A 209 -0.87 -8.53 -12.21
N THR A 210 -1.75 -7.71 -11.63
CA THR A 210 -2.47 -8.10 -10.42
C THR A 210 -3.49 -9.13 -10.87
N ASP A 211 -3.18 -10.41 -10.65
CA ASP A 211 -4.22 -11.43 -10.65
C ASP A 211 -5.10 -11.14 -9.43
N ASP A 212 -6.19 -10.39 -9.65
CA ASP A 212 -7.41 -10.52 -8.85
C ASP A 212 -8.21 -11.72 -9.38
#